data_AF-A0A4Q6C1Q3-F1
#
_entry.id   AF-A0A4Q6C1Q3-F1
#
_cell.length_a   1.000
_cell.length_b   1.000
_cell.length_c   1.000
_cell.angle_alpha   90.00
_cell.angle_beta   90.00
_cell.angle_gamma   90.00
#
_symmetry.space_group_name_H-M   'P 1'
#
loop_
_entity.id
_entity.type
_entity.pdbx_description
1 polymer ?
#
loop_
_entity_poly.entity_id
_entity_poly.type
_entity_poly.pdbx_seq_one_letter_code
_entity_poly.pdbx_strand_id
1 'polypeptide(L)'
;MDRYLELLQNALDAVVGIDVDQRIIFWNYQAEQTFGWKSGEVLGKDMAMIIVPEGFRDGHRRGMAHYLETGEGPILNRRIEVPALKKDGTQFSCELTVTVMKQE
;
A
#
# COMPACT_ATOMS: atom_id res chain seq x y z
N MET A 1 -19.34 -5.00 -7.85
CA MET A 1 -18.01 -4.79 -7.25
C MET A 1 -16.98 -4.34 -8.30
N ASP A 2 -17.14 -4.76 -9.56
CA ASP A 2 -16.12 -4.58 -10.61
C ASP A 2 -15.91 -3.14 -11.11
N ARG A 3 -16.97 -2.32 -11.20
CA ARG A 3 -16.88 -0.96 -11.77
C ARG A 3 -15.97 0.00 -10.99
N TYR A 4 -15.86 -0.16 -9.67
CA TYR A 4 -14.99 0.70 -8.85
C TYR A 4 -13.51 0.31 -9.00
N LEU A 5 -13.22 -0.98 -9.17
CA LEU A 5 -11.86 -1.46 -9.41
C LEU A 5 -11.35 -1.01 -10.79
N GLU A 6 -12.22 -0.99 -11.80
CA GLU A 6 -11.88 -0.45 -13.14
C GLU A 6 -11.51 1.04 -13.11
N LEU A 7 -12.18 1.84 -12.26
CA LEU A 7 -11.86 3.26 -12.09
C LEU A 7 -10.48 3.43 -11.44
N LEU A 8 -10.21 2.66 -10.38
CA LEU A 8 -8.91 2.69 -9.69
C LEU A 8 -7.77 2.15 -10.57
N GLN A 9 -8.07 1.23 -11.48
CA GLN A 9 -7.10 0.67 -12.42
C GLN A 9 -6.49 1.75 -13.32
N ASN A 10 -7.29 2.78 -13.68
CA ASN A 10 -6.90 3.88 -14.56
C ASN A 10 -6.62 5.20 -13.81
N ALA A 11 -6.53 5.16 -12.47
CA ALA A 11 -6.16 6.32 -11.69
C ALA A 11 -4.74 6.80 -12.03
N LEU A 12 -4.53 8.12 -11.99
CA LEU A 12 -3.22 8.74 -12.24
C LEU A 12 -2.23 8.56 -11.08
N ASP A 13 -2.75 8.19 -9.90
CA ASP A 13 -1.96 7.88 -8.72
C ASP A 13 -1.78 6.37 -8.59
N ALA A 14 -0.65 5.97 -7.99
CA ALA A 14 -0.42 4.59 -7.61
C ALA A 14 -1.40 4.20 -6.49
N VAL A 15 -2.19 3.15 -6.71
CA VAL A 15 -3.16 2.63 -5.74
C VAL A 15 -2.79 1.21 -5.37
N VAL A 16 -2.60 1.00 -4.07
CA VAL A 16 -2.29 -0.30 -3.46
C VAL A 16 -3.38 -0.61 -2.45
N GLY A 17 -4.03 -1.76 -2.60
CA GLY A 17 -4.98 -2.28 -1.62
C GLY A 17 -4.37 -3.46 -0.88
N ILE A 18 -4.57 -3.49 0.45
CA ILE A 18 -4.18 -4.61 1.30
C ILE A 18 -5.38 -5.14 2.09
N ASP A 19 -5.35 -6.43 2.42
CA ASP A 19 -6.27 -7.01 3.40
C ASP A 19 -5.77 -6.82 4.85
N VAL A 20 -6.55 -7.33 5.81
CA VAL A 20 -6.22 -7.28 7.25
C VAL A 20 -4.95 -8.05 7.62
N ASP A 21 -4.55 -9.01 6.79
CA ASP A 21 -3.31 -9.77 6.93
C ASP A 21 -2.12 -9.06 6.25
N GLN A 22 -2.31 -7.81 5.83
CA GLN A 22 -1.32 -6.96 5.15
C GLN A 22 -0.87 -7.50 3.79
N ARG A 23 -1.66 -8.39 3.18
CA ARG A 23 -1.38 -8.93 1.84
C ARG A 23 -1.95 -8.01 0.78
N ILE A 24 -1.19 -7.83 -0.30
CA ILE A 24 -1.64 -7.01 -1.43
C ILE A 24 -2.79 -7.72 -2.16
N ILE A 25 -3.95 -7.07 -2.18
CA ILE A 25 -5.16 -7.54 -2.89
C ILE A 25 -5.49 -6.70 -4.12
N PHE A 26 -4.87 -5.51 -4.25
CA PHE A 26 -5.07 -4.63 -5.40
C PHE A 26 -3.78 -3.87 -5.73
N TRP A 27 -3.52 -3.75 -7.04
CA TRP A 27 -2.33 -3.11 -7.57
C TRP A 27 -2.62 -2.55 -8.97
N ASN A 28 -2.78 -1.23 -9.07
CA ASN A 28 -3.14 -0.62 -10.35
C ASN A 28 -1.94 -0.45 -11.30
N TYR A 29 -2.23 -0.04 -12.54
CA TYR A 29 -1.20 0.18 -13.56
C TYR A 29 -0.15 1.21 -13.10
N GLN A 30 -0.58 2.29 -12.44
CA GLN A 30 0.33 3.32 -11.96
C GLN A 30 1.24 2.80 -10.84
N ALA A 31 0.78 1.91 -9.97
CA ALA A 31 1.63 1.25 -8.99
C ALA A 31 2.72 0.38 -9.66
N GLU A 32 2.41 -0.27 -10.79
CA GLU A 32 3.45 -0.97 -11.56
C GLU A 32 4.52 -0.01 -12.08
N GLN A 33 4.14 1.15 -12.60
CA GLN A 33 5.09 2.14 -13.10
C GLN A 33 5.91 2.74 -11.95
N THR A 34 5.26 3.04 -10.83
CA THR A 34 5.88 3.71 -9.68
C THR A 34 6.86 2.80 -8.95
N PHE A 35 6.50 1.54 -8.68
CA PHE A 35 7.36 0.63 -7.90
C PHE A 35 8.12 -0.39 -8.75
N GLY A 36 7.82 -0.52 -10.05
CA GLY A 36 8.50 -1.45 -10.96
C GLY A 36 8.09 -2.91 -10.83
N TRP A 37 7.09 -3.21 -9.99
CA TRP A 37 6.52 -4.55 -9.81
C TRP A 37 5.28 -4.75 -10.67
N LYS A 38 5.18 -5.90 -11.35
CA LYS A 38 3.92 -6.28 -12.00
C LYS A 38 2.93 -6.77 -10.96
N SER A 39 1.65 -6.48 -11.15
CA SER A 39 0.53 -6.93 -10.30
C SER A 39 0.60 -8.44 -10.03
N GLY A 40 0.77 -9.26 -11.06
CA GLY A 40 0.91 -10.71 -10.95
C GLY A 40 2.12 -11.19 -10.13
N GLU A 41 3.10 -10.32 -9.85
CA GLU A 41 4.25 -10.63 -9.01
C GLU A 41 4.02 -10.31 -7.53
N VAL A 42 3.04 -9.47 -7.19
CA VAL A 42 2.89 -8.92 -5.84
C VAL A 42 1.58 -9.28 -5.16
N LEU A 43 0.53 -9.61 -5.92
CA LEU A 43 -0.74 -10.03 -5.34
C LEU A 43 -0.56 -11.23 -4.40
N GLY A 44 -1.18 -11.16 -3.22
CA GLY A 44 -1.10 -12.15 -2.14
C GLY A 44 0.17 -12.07 -1.28
N LYS A 45 1.15 -11.24 -1.63
CA LYS A 45 2.39 -11.06 -0.86
C LYS A 45 2.24 -9.98 0.22
N ASP A 46 3.05 -10.09 1.27
CA ASP A 46 3.16 -9.08 2.34
C ASP A 46 3.68 -7.75 1.74
N MET A 47 2.86 -6.70 1.83
CA MET A 47 3.16 -5.39 1.26
C MET A 47 4.44 -4.76 1.84
N ALA A 48 4.67 -4.92 3.15
CA ALA A 48 5.84 -4.36 3.80
C ALA A 48 7.14 -4.99 3.31
N MET A 49 7.10 -6.25 2.88
CA MET A 49 8.26 -6.91 2.27
C MET A 49 8.57 -6.43 0.86
N ILE A 50 7.56 -5.92 0.13
CA ILE A 50 7.70 -5.50 -1.26
C ILE A 50 8.13 -4.04 -1.39
N ILE A 51 7.49 -3.12 -0.67
CA ILE A 51 7.66 -1.67 -0.90
C ILE A 51 8.10 -0.88 0.33
N VAL A 52 8.17 -1.47 1.53
CA VAL A 52 8.61 -0.76 2.74
C VAL A 52 10.09 -1.07 3.02
N PRO A 53 10.96 -0.04 3.20
CA PRO A 53 12.36 -0.27 3.54
C PRO A 53 12.50 -0.98 4.89
N GLU A 54 13.51 -1.83 5.02
CA GLU A 54 13.66 -2.77 6.14
C GLU A 54 13.53 -2.12 7.52
N GLY A 55 14.21 -1.00 7.76
CA GLY A 55 14.17 -0.29 9.04
C GLY A 55 12.80 0.30 9.42
N PHE A 56 11.85 0.38 8.48
CA PHE A 56 10.51 0.91 8.72
C PHE A 56 9.45 -0.19 8.84
N ARG A 57 9.76 -1.45 8.51
CA ARG A 57 8.79 -2.55 8.47
C ARG A 57 8.15 -2.82 9.84
N ASP A 58 8.95 -2.80 10.91
CA ASP A 58 8.43 -3.03 12.26
C ASP A 58 7.52 -1.88 12.72
N GLY A 59 7.88 -0.64 12.38
CA GLY A 59 7.04 0.53 12.65
C GLY A 59 5.70 0.44 11.90
N HIS A 60 5.74 0.07 10.63
CA HIS A 60 4.55 -0.17 9.81
C HIS A 60 3.66 -1.26 10.43
N ARG A 61 4.23 -2.41 10.77
CA ARG A 61 3.47 -3.55 11.36
C ARG A 61 2.80 -3.17 12.68
N ARG A 62 3.51 -2.45 13.56
CA ARG A 62 2.93 -1.95 14.81
C ARG A 62 1.80 -0.95 14.55
N GLY A 63 1.98 -0.05 13.58
CA GLY A 63 0.95 0.92 13.20
C GLY A 63 -0.31 0.23 12.68
N MET A 64 -0.16 -0.82 11.86
CA MET A 64 -1.30 -1.62 11.38
C MET A 64 -1.98 -2.40 12.50
N ALA A 65 -1.22 -3.07 13.37
CA ALA A 65 -1.78 -3.79 14.51
C ALA A 65 -2.58 -2.86 15.43
N HIS A 66 -2.01 -1.70 15.76
CA HIS A 66 -2.70 -0.67 16.54
C HIS A 66 -4.01 -0.24 15.87
N TYR A 67 -3.98 0.00 14.56
CA TYR A 67 -5.18 0.37 13.81
C TYR A 67 -6.26 -0.71 13.84
N LEU A 68 -5.89 -1.98 13.64
CA LEU A 68 -6.85 -3.09 13.69
C LEU A 68 -7.51 -3.23 15.07
N GLU A 69 -6.79 -2.86 16.13
CA GLU A 69 -7.30 -2.87 17.51
C GLU A 69 -8.15 -1.65 17.87
N THR A 70 -7.73 -0.44 17.46
CA THR A 70 -8.31 0.81 17.97
C THR A 70 -9.16 1.57 16.94
N GLY A 71 -9.00 1.26 15.65
CA GLY A 71 -9.56 2.06 14.56
C GLY A 71 -8.85 3.39 14.34
N GLU A 72 -7.73 3.64 15.02
CA GLU A 72 -6.97 4.89 14.95
C GLU A 72 -5.52 4.65 14.50
N GLY A 73 -4.89 5.67 13.93
CA GLY A 73 -3.50 5.59 13.49
C GLY A 73 -2.98 6.93 12.99
N PRO A 74 -1.72 7.28 13.26
CA PRO A 74 -1.18 8.62 12.97
C PRO A 74 -1.09 8.94 11.46
N ILE A 75 -1.19 7.92 10.60
CA ILE A 75 -1.03 7.99 9.15
C ILE A 75 -2.40 8.05 8.43
N LEU A 76 -3.49 7.69 9.09
CA LEU A 76 -4.81 7.59 8.46
C LEU A 76 -5.36 8.97 8.10
N ASN A 77 -5.99 9.06 6.92
CA ASN A 77 -6.67 10.26 6.42
C ASN A 77 -5.77 11.51 6.39
N ARG A 78 -4.44 11.32 6.34
CA ARG A 78 -3.45 12.39 6.25
C ARG A 78 -2.51 12.09 5.11
N ARG A 79 -2.08 13.17 4.45
CA ARG A 79 -1.02 13.14 3.45
C ARG A 79 0.31 13.18 4.19
N ILE A 80 1.13 12.15 4.01
CA ILE A 80 2.47 12.06 4.59
C ILE A 80 3.48 11.70 3.52
N GLU A 81 4.73 12.07 3.76
CA GLU A 81 5.86 11.67 2.93
C GLU A 81 6.65 10.58 3.64
N VAL A 82 6.88 9.44 2.97
CA VAL A 82 7.60 8.29 3.52
C VAL A 82 8.54 7.68 2.50
N PRO A 83 9.63 7.03 2.94
CA PRO A 83 10.48 6.28 2.03
C PRO A 83 9.80 4.97 1.60
N ALA A 84 9.93 4.64 0.32
CA ALA A 84 9.47 3.37 -0.25
C ALA A 84 10.54 2.75 -1.16
N LEU A 85 10.40 1.46 -1.45
CA LEU A 85 11.31 0.68 -2.30
C LEU A 85 10.67 0.35 -3.65
N LYS A 86 11.46 0.51 -4.71
CA LYS A 86 11.19 -0.07 -6.03
C LYS A 86 11.73 -1.51 -6.09
N LYS A 87 11.30 -2.27 -7.10
CA LYS A 87 11.73 -3.65 -7.37
C LYS A 87 13.25 -3.82 -7.49
N ASP A 88 13.93 -2.83 -8.05
CA ASP A 88 15.38 -2.81 -8.21
C ASP A 88 16.14 -2.49 -6.90
N GLY A 89 15.42 -2.27 -5.80
CA GLY A 89 15.97 -1.88 -4.50
C GLY A 89 16.19 -0.37 -4.34
N THR A 90 15.92 0.43 -5.36
CA THR A 90 16.03 1.89 -5.26
C THR A 90 15.00 2.43 -4.27
N GLN A 91 15.47 3.16 -3.27
CA GLN A 91 14.62 3.90 -2.35
C GLN A 91 14.23 5.24 -2.97
N PHE A 92 12.96 5.62 -2.84
CA PHE A 92 12.46 6.93 -3.23
C PHE A 92 11.49 7.46 -2.18
N SER A 93 11.31 8.78 -2.15
CA SER A 93 10.30 9.42 -1.31
C SER A 93 8.94 9.34 -2.01
N CYS A 94 7.91 8.86 -1.32
CA CYS A 94 6.54 8.88 -1.82
C CYS A 94 5.63 9.64 -0.86
N GLU A 95 4.77 10.47 -1.44
CA GLU A 95 3.66 11.08 -0.73
C GLU A 95 2.47 10.11 -0.82
N LEU A 96 1.88 9.73 0.32
CA LEU A 96 0.76 8.81 0.37
C LEU A 96 -0.32 9.24 1.36
N THR A 97 -1.52 8.74 1.11
CA THR A 97 -2.68 8.81 2.02
C THR A 97 -3.21 7.39 2.22
N VAL A 98 -3.50 7.01 3.47
CA VAL A 98 -4.12 5.72 3.78
C VAL A 98 -5.58 5.94 4.17
N THR A 99 -6.47 5.25 3.46
CA THR A 99 -7.91 5.21 3.73
C THR A 99 -8.32 3.77 3.94
N VAL A 100 -9.22 3.53 4.90
CA VAL A 100 -9.76 2.19 5.13
C VAL A 100 -11.15 2.08 4.54
N MET A 101 -11.37 0.99 3.81
CA MET A 101 -12.67 0.61 3.29
C MET A 101 -13.24 -0.48 4.17
N LYS A 102 -14.41 -0.23 4.77
CA LYS A 102 -15.20 -1.30 5.39
C LYS A 102 -15.85 -2.11 4.27
N GLN A 103 -15.73 -3.43 4.32
CA GLN A 103 -16.64 -4.28 3.56
C GLN A 103 -17.94 -4.36 4.36
N GLU A 104 -19.05 -3.94 3.75
CA GLU A 104 -20.41 -4.18 4.28
C GLU A 104 -20.84 -5.63 4.04
#